data_AF-A0A9P5CUI4-F1
#
_entry.id   AF-A0A9P5CUI4-F1
#
_cell.length_a   1.000
_cell.length_b   1.000
_cell.length_c   1.000
_cell.angle_alpha   90.00
_cell.angle_beta   90.00
_cell.angle_gamma   90.00
#
_symmetry.space_group_name_H-M   'P 1'
#
loop_
_entity.id
_entity.type
_entity.pdbx_description
1 polymer ?
#
loop_
_entity_poly.entity_id
_entity_poly.type
_entity_poly.pdbx_seq_one_letter_code
_entity_poly.pdbx_strand_id
1 'polypeptide(L)'
;MNSNKTHLLNPDQHTANCAAICLLMVGSFSADVRDTLLAYGYDPSEEDPRALHDLVLEALPKAAGEDVSTWMAELSNLSPTDRRFDGSLREFCLRLQYLRRRLYQAEPQPNDNLVLVMAVLGLARCDRYEGLSMTLGRELERGGLTWARLMGDLSTVHGREVRERRRLRAKEVDDESGS
;
A
#
# COMPACT_ATOMS: atom_id res chain seq x y z
N MET A 1 -17.00 -19.43 -32.46
CA MET A 1 -15.63 -18.89 -32.51
C MET A 1 -15.73 -17.40 -32.23
N ASN A 2 -15.56 -16.98 -30.98
CA ASN A 2 -15.60 -15.56 -30.62
C ASN A 2 -14.17 -15.01 -30.65
N SER A 3 -13.83 -14.30 -31.72
CA SER A 3 -12.60 -13.53 -31.80
C SER A 3 -12.69 -12.35 -30.83
N ASN A 4 -11.98 -12.46 -29.70
CA ASN A 4 -11.63 -11.31 -28.86
C ASN A 4 -10.81 -10.33 -29.70
N LYS A 5 -11.46 -9.30 -30.24
CA LYS A 5 -10.79 -8.13 -30.80
C LYS A 5 -10.27 -7.31 -29.62
N THR A 6 -8.99 -7.45 -29.32
CA THR A 6 -8.25 -6.43 -28.60
C THR A 6 -8.32 -5.13 -29.42
N HIS A 7 -9.17 -4.20 -29.00
CA HIS A 7 -9.22 -2.86 -29.59
C HIS A 7 -7.89 -2.17 -29.24
N LEU A 8 -6.95 -2.19 -30.19
CA LEU A 8 -5.77 -1.31 -30.17
C LEU A 8 -6.28 0.13 -30.24
N LEU A 9 -5.91 0.95 -29.25
CA LEU A 9 -6.23 2.38 -29.23
C LEU A 9 -5.51 3.05 -30.41
N ASN A 10 -6.22 3.91 -31.14
CA ASN A 10 -5.61 4.82 -32.12
C ASN A 10 -4.62 5.76 -31.37
N PRO A 11 -3.40 6.03 -31.89
CA PRO A 11 -2.45 6.99 -31.30
C PRO A 11 -3.06 8.27 -30.73
N ASP A 12 -3.96 8.94 -31.46
CA ASP A 12 -4.59 10.18 -30.98
C ASP A 12 -5.42 9.97 -29.72
N GLN A 13 -6.12 8.84 -29.63
CA GLN A 13 -6.91 8.46 -28.44
C GLN A 13 -6.00 8.11 -27.27
N HIS A 14 -4.83 7.51 -27.54
CA HIS A 14 -3.85 7.21 -26.51
C HIS A 14 -3.28 8.50 -25.90
N THR A 15 -2.85 9.44 -26.74
CA THR A 15 -2.33 10.75 -26.29
C THR A 15 -3.38 11.53 -25.50
N ALA A 16 -4.62 11.60 -26.01
CA ALA A 16 -5.71 12.27 -25.30
C ALA A 16 -6.00 11.64 -23.92
N ASN A 17 -5.96 10.31 -23.83
CA ASN A 17 -6.14 9.60 -22.55
C ASN A 17 -4.98 9.88 -21.59
N CYS A 18 -3.74 9.89 -22.07
CA CYS A 18 -2.56 10.20 -21.26
C CYS A 18 -2.62 11.62 -20.69
N ALA A 19 -2.91 12.62 -21.53
CA ALA A 19 -3.11 14.00 -21.09
C ALA A 19 -4.26 14.13 -20.05
N ALA A 20 -5.38 13.43 -20.26
CA ALA A 20 -6.48 13.40 -19.30
C ALA A 20 -6.06 12.81 -17.94
N ILE A 21 -5.24 11.76 -17.94
CA ILE A 21 -4.71 11.17 -16.70
C ILE A 21 -3.78 12.15 -15.97
N CYS A 22 -2.85 12.80 -16.69
CA CYS A 22 -1.99 13.84 -16.10
C CYS A 22 -2.83 14.95 -15.45
N LEU A 23 -3.85 15.45 -16.14
CA LEU A 23 -4.77 16.46 -15.59
C LEU A 23 -5.48 15.98 -14.32
N LEU A 24 -5.96 14.73 -14.31
CA LEU A 24 -6.61 14.15 -13.12
C LEU A 24 -5.65 14.03 -11.94
N MET A 25 -4.40 13.62 -12.18
CA MET A 25 -3.38 13.53 -11.12
C MET A 25 -3.06 14.90 -10.54
N VAL A 26 -2.75 15.88 -11.39
CA VAL A 26 -2.37 17.24 -10.98
C VAL A 26 -3.52 17.96 -10.29
N GLY A 27 -4.74 17.80 -10.80
CA GLY A 27 -5.94 18.36 -10.20
C GLY A 27 -6.25 17.80 -8.81
N SER A 28 -5.72 16.62 -8.48
CA SER A 28 -5.88 15.98 -7.17
C SER A 28 -4.84 16.43 -6.14
N PHE A 29 -3.79 17.15 -6.55
CA PHE A 29 -2.73 17.60 -5.65
C PHE A 29 -3.09 18.93 -4.97
N SER A 30 -2.75 19.03 -3.68
CA SER A 30 -2.76 20.30 -2.95
C SER A 30 -1.73 21.28 -3.53
N ALA A 31 -1.85 22.56 -3.17
CA ALA A 31 -0.88 23.59 -3.59
C ALA A 31 0.54 23.23 -3.16
N ASP A 32 0.74 22.83 -1.90
CA ASP A 32 2.05 22.48 -1.36
C ASP A 32 2.72 21.30 -2.11
N VAL A 33 1.93 20.27 -2.45
CA VAL A 33 2.41 19.13 -3.24
C VAL A 33 2.84 19.60 -4.63
N ARG A 34 2.05 20.48 -5.26
CA ARG A 34 2.36 21.02 -6.58
C ARG A 34 3.62 21.89 -6.56
N ASP A 35 3.77 22.76 -5.57
CA ASP A 35 4.95 23.61 -5.39
C ASP A 35 6.20 22.76 -5.17
N THR A 36 6.07 21.67 -4.41
CA THR A 36 7.14 20.68 -4.24
C THR A 36 7.49 20.03 -5.58
N LEU A 37 6.51 19.56 -6.35
CA LEU A 37 6.78 18.96 -7.66
C LEU A 37 7.45 19.95 -8.63
N LEU A 38 7.00 21.20 -8.65
CA LEU A 38 7.62 22.27 -9.45
C LEU A 38 9.08 22.52 -9.04
N ALA A 39 9.39 22.53 -7.74
CA ALA A 39 10.75 22.66 -7.24
C ALA A 39 11.65 21.48 -7.65
N TYR A 40 11.07 20.31 -7.92
CA TYR A 40 11.75 19.11 -8.42
C TYR A 40 11.69 18.96 -9.95
N GLY A 41 11.25 20.00 -10.68
CA GLY A 41 11.31 20.03 -12.14
C GLY A 41 10.06 19.51 -12.85
N TYR A 42 8.90 19.47 -12.18
CA TYR A 42 7.63 19.18 -12.83
C TYR A 42 7.32 20.20 -13.94
N ASP A 43 7.10 19.71 -15.16
CA ASP A 43 6.63 20.51 -16.28
C ASP A 43 5.10 20.38 -16.40
N PRO A 44 4.32 21.47 -16.28
CA PRO A 44 2.87 21.45 -16.50
C PRO A 44 2.43 20.96 -17.89
N SER A 45 3.34 20.91 -18.86
CA SER A 45 3.11 20.36 -20.19
C SER A 45 3.44 18.87 -20.33
N GLU A 46 3.80 18.19 -19.24
CA GLU A 46 4.04 16.74 -19.24
C GLU A 46 2.76 15.96 -19.61
N GLU A 47 2.86 15.16 -20.67
CA GLU A 47 1.77 14.34 -21.19
C GLU A 47 1.95 12.85 -20.88
N ASP A 48 3.09 12.42 -20.34
CA ASP A 48 3.35 11.06 -19.89
C ASP A 48 2.98 10.87 -18.40
N PRO A 49 1.90 10.12 -18.10
CA PRO A 49 1.51 9.84 -16.73
C PRO A 49 2.59 9.08 -15.94
N ARG A 50 3.45 8.31 -16.61
CA ARG A 50 4.53 7.57 -15.95
C ARG A 50 5.61 8.52 -15.47
N ALA A 51 6.05 9.45 -16.31
CA ALA A 51 7.03 10.47 -15.92
C ALA A 51 6.54 11.29 -14.72
N LEU A 52 5.28 11.74 -14.75
CA LEU A 52 4.68 12.46 -13.62
C LEU A 52 4.54 11.57 -12.37
N HIS A 53 4.09 10.33 -12.50
CA HIS A 53 4.03 9.40 -11.37
C HIS A 53 5.42 9.14 -10.75
N ASP A 54 6.45 8.96 -11.58
CA ASP A 54 7.81 8.69 -11.12
C ASP A 54 8.40 9.92 -10.42
N LEU A 55 8.14 11.12 -10.94
CA LEU A 55 8.48 12.38 -10.28
C LEU A 55 7.80 12.52 -8.92
N VAL A 56 6.50 12.20 -8.83
CA VAL A 56 5.76 12.21 -7.56
C VAL A 56 6.38 11.24 -6.55
N LEU A 57 6.78 10.06 -7.01
CA LEU A 57 7.44 9.08 -6.16
C LEU A 57 8.82 9.55 -5.71
N GLU A 58 9.56 10.31 -6.51
CA GLU A 58 10.87 10.81 -6.14
C GLU A 58 10.79 12.06 -5.23
N ALA A 59 10.02 13.06 -5.63
CA ALA A 59 10.04 14.40 -5.06
C ALA A 59 9.42 14.46 -3.66
N LEU A 60 8.26 13.81 -3.46
CA LEU A 60 7.52 13.96 -2.20
C LEU A 60 8.24 13.36 -0.99
N PRO A 61 8.80 12.13 -1.06
CA PRO A 61 9.57 11.59 0.06
C PRO A 61 10.82 12.41 0.36
N LYS A 62 11.57 12.82 -0.68
CA LYS A 62 12.78 13.64 -0.51
C LYS A 62 12.45 14.98 0.14
N ALA A 63 11.38 15.64 -0.27
CA ALA A 63 10.90 16.88 0.35
C ALA A 63 10.45 16.67 1.81
N ALA A 64 9.90 15.51 2.13
CA ALA A 64 9.56 15.12 3.50
C ALA A 64 10.78 14.66 4.33
N GLY A 65 12.00 14.65 3.76
CA GLY A 65 13.21 14.16 4.41
C GLY A 65 13.22 12.65 4.62
N GLU A 66 12.34 11.91 3.92
CA GLU A 66 12.32 10.45 3.96
C GLU A 66 13.47 9.87 3.14
N ASP A 67 14.26 8.99 3.77
CA ASP A 67 15.34 8.23 3.15
C ASP A 67 15.24 6.73 3.53
N VAL A 68 16.19 5.93 3.02
CA VAL A 68 16.26 4.49 3.34
C VAL A 68 16.32 4.25 4.84
N SER A 69 17.07 5.07 5.58
CA SER A 69 17.20 4.92 7.04
C SER A 69 15.88 5.17 7.76
N THR A 70 15.11 6.16 7.32
CA THR A 70 13.78 6.52 7.82
C THR A 70 12.80 5.39 7.54
N TRP A 71 12.76 4.87 6.32
CA TRP A 71 11.88 3.75 5.97
C TRP A 71 12.21 2.48 6.74
N MET A 72 13.51 2.19 6.94
CA MET A 72 13.97 1.05 7.70
C MET A 72 13.64 1.17 9.20
N ALA A 73 13.84 2.34 9.78
CA ALA A 73 13.47 2.62 11.16
C ALA A 73 11.96 2.48 11.37
N GLU A 74 11.17 2.96 10.42
CA GLU A 74 9.72 2.81 10.47
C GLU A 74 9.30 1.35 10.33
N LEU A 75 9.82 0.63 9.33
CA LEU A 75 9.51 -0.78 9.11
C LEU A 75 9.81 -1.63 10.36
N SER A 76 10.89 -1.32 11.05
CA SER A 76 11.31 -2.02 12.28
C SER A 76 10.33 -1.83 13.43
N ASN A 77 9.65 -0.68 13.49
CA ASN A 77 8.73 -0.32 14.58
C ASN A 77 7.25 -0.50 14.21
N LEU A 78 6.94 -0.75 12.93
CA LEU A 78 5.59 -0.88 12.42
C LEU A 78 4.80 -1.96 13.18
N SER A 79 3.58 -1.61 13.58
CA SER A 79 2.64 -2.53 14.24
C SER A 79 1.20 -2.18 13.88
N PRO A 80 0.27 -3.14 13.78
CA PRO A 80 -1.16 -2.85 13.65
C PRO A 80 -1.73 -2.02 14.81
N THR A 81 -1.07 -1.99 15.97
CA THR A 81 -1.44 -1.19 17.14
C THR A 81 -1.00 0.27 17.06
N ASP A 82 -0.25 0.66 16.02
CA ASP A 82 0.14 2.06 15.84
C ASP A 82 -1.11 2.96 15.80
N ARG A 83 -1.10 4.06 16.54
CA ARG A 83 -2.24 5.00 16.63
C ARG A 83 -2.76 5.46 15.26
N ARG A 84 -1.85 5.63 14.30
CA ARG A 84 -2.15 6.01 12.91
C ARG A 84 -3.01 4.99 12.16
N PHE A 85 -3.09 3.74 12.61
CA PHE A 85 -3.90 2.71 11.97
C PHE A 85 -5.21 2.45 12.69
N ASP A 86 -5.41 2.99 13.90
CA ASP A 86 -6.61 2.75 14.71
C ASP A 86 -6.96 1.24 14.83
N GLY A 87 -5.94 0.39 14.96
CA GLY A 87 -6.09 -1.07 15.02
C GLY A 87 -6.52 -1.74 13.70
N SER A 88 -6.45 -1.03 12.56
CA SER A 88 -6.82 -1.52 11.23
C SER A 88 -5.71 -2.35 10.60
N LEU A 89 -5.96 -3.64 10.38
CA LEU A 89 -5.05 -4.52 9.64
C LEU A 89 -4.84 -4.03 8.20
N ARG A 90 -5.85 -3.42 7.59
CA ARG A 90 -5.77 -2.88 6.23
C ARG A 90 -4.75 -1.76 6.13
N GLU A 91 -4.78 -0.81 7.05
CA GLU A 91 -3.84 0.32 7.04
C GLU A 91 -2.41 -0.14 7.31
N PHE A 92 -2.23 -1.09 8.22
CA PHE A 92 -0.95 -1.79 8.41
C PHE A 92 -0.44 -2.42 7.10
N CYS A 93 -1.30 -3.16 6.39
CA CYS A 93 -0.95 -3.81 5.11
C CYS A 93 -0.59 -2.79 4.01
N LEU A 94 -1.32 -1.67 3.94
CA LEU A 94 -1.04 -0.60 2.99
C LEU A 94 0.30 0.06 3.29
N ARG A 95 0.60 0.33 4.57
CA ARG A 95 1.89 0.91 4.95
C ARG A 95 3.06 -0.04 4.73
N LEU A 96 2.88 -1.34 5.00
CA LEU A 96 3.88 -2.36 4.73
C LEU A 96 4.19 -2.44 3.21
N GLN A 97 3.17 -2.40 2.36
CA GLN A 97 3.33 -2.34 0.89
C GLN A 97 4.08 -1.10 0.44
N TYR A 98 3.74 0.06 1.01
CA TYR A 98 4.44 1.32 0.74
C TYR A 98 5.93 1.20 1.06
N LEU A 99 6.28 0.79 2.29
CA LEU A 99 7.68 0.66 2.73
C LEU A 99 8.45 -0.34 1.88
N ARG A 100 7.85 -1.51 1.56
CA ARG A 100 8.47 -2.47 0.64
C ARG A 100 8.77 -1.84 -0.71
N ARG A 101 7.79 -1.17 -1.34
CA ARG A 101 7.99 -0.54 -2.65
C ARG A 101 9.11 0.50 -2.61
N ARG A 102 9.19 1.30 -1.55
CA ARG A 102 10.25 2.31 -1.37
C ARG A 102 11.63 1.70 -1.24
N LEU A 103 11.78 0.67 -0.41
CA LEU A 103 13.05 -0.04 -0.24
C LEU A 103 13.52 -0.66 -1.56
N TYR A 104 12.61 -1.23 -2.36
CA TYR A 104 12.92 -1.76 -3.69
C TYR A 104 13.33 -0.72 -4.72
N GLN A 105 12.85 0.52 -4.58
CA GLN A 105 13.22 1.60 -5.48
C GLN A 105 14.60 2.17 -5.16
N ALA A 106 14.97 2.20 -3.88
CA ALA A 106 16.26 2.73 -3.45
C ALA A 106 17.39 1.70 -3.49
N GLU A 107 17.09 0.41 -3.27
CA GLU A 107 18.08 -0.66 -3.32
C GLU A 107 17.85 -1.61 -4.51
N PRO A 108 18.84 -1.83 -5.39
CA PRO A 108 18.69 -2.69 -6.57
C PRO A 108 18.42 -4.18 -6.24
N GLN A 109 18.70 -4.61 -5.01
CA GLN A 109 18.48 -5.98 -4.50
C GLN A 109 18.04 -5.94 -3.04
N PRO A 110 16.77 -5.58 -2.78
CA PRO A 110 16.25 -5.50 -1.43
C PRO A 110 16.14 -6.90 -0.82
N ASN A 111 16.45 -7.03 0.46
CA ASN A 111 16.29 -8.29 1.17
C ASN A 111 14.81 -8.54 1.49
N ASP A 112 14.12 -9.30 0.63
CA ASP A 112 12.71 -9.68 0.84
C ASP A 112 12.44 -10.26 2.22
N ASN A 113 13.37 -11.07 2.72
CA ASN A 113 13.23 -11.70 4.02
C ASN A 113 13.21 -10.65 5.14
N LEU A 114 13.92 -9.53 5.00
CA LEU A 114 13.89 -8.46 5.99
C LEU A 114 12.47 -7.89 6.14
N VAL A 115 11.80 -7.60 5.01
CA VAL A 115 10.43 -7.09 5.04
C VAL A 115 9.47 -8.12 5.64
N LEU A 116 9.64 -9.41 5.31
CA LEU A 116 8.84 -10.49 5.87
C LEU A 116 9.06 -10.64 7.39
N VAL A 117 10.30 -10.65 7.86
CA VAL A 117 10.67 -10.69 9.28
C VAL A 117 10.01 -9.52 10.01
N MET A 118 10.18 -8.30 9.51
CA MET A 118 9.63 -7.11 10.16
C MET A 118 8.10 -7.11 10.19
N ALA A 119 7.45 -7.60 9.14
CA ALA A 119 6.00 -7.78 9.12
C ALA A 119 5.53 -8.76 10.20
N VAL A 120 6.20 -9.91 10.33
CA VAL A 120 5.87 -10.92 11.35
C VAL A 120 6.08 -10.37 12.75
N LEU A 121 7.20 -9.68 13.00
CA LEU A 121 7.48 -9.04 14.29
C LEU A 121 6.46 -7.93 14.61
N GLY A 122 6.06 -7.14 13.61
CA GLY A 122 5.01 -6.13 13.77
C GLY A 122 3.66 -6.72 14.17
N LEU A 123 3.27 -7.82 13.55
CA LEU A 123 2.05 -8.56 13.94
C LEU A 123 2.14 -9.12 15.37
N ALA A 124 3.32 -9.60 15.78
CA ALA A 124 3.55 -10.14 17.11
C ALA A 124 3.43 -9.10 18.24
N ARG A 125 3.52 -7.80 17.94
CA ARG A 125 3.29 -6.70 18.89
C ARG A 125 1.80 -6.43 19.15
N CYS A 126 0.91 -7.19 18.51
CA CYS A 126 -0.53 -7.06 18.66
C CYS A 126 -1.11 -8.42 19.07
N ASP A 127 -1.61 -8.51 20.29
CA ASP A 127 -2.19 -9.74 20.85
C ASP A 127 -3.28 -10.35 19.95
N ARG A 128 -4.04 -9.51 19.22
CA ARG A 128 -5.05 -9.96 18.26
C ARG A 128 -4.46 -10.83 17.14
N TYR A 129 -3.22 -10.57 16.73
CA TYR A 129 -2.57 -11.23 15.60
C TYR A 129 -1.41 -12.14 16.03
N GLU A 130 -1.24 -12.41 17.33
CA GLU A 130 -0.17 -13.27 17.85
C GLU A 130 -0.19 -14.69 17.23
N GLY A 131 -1.36 -15.32 17.15
CA GLY A 131 -1.47 -16.65 16.54
C GLY A 131 -1.11 -16.66 15.04
N LEU A 132 -1.42 -15.56 14.34
CA LEU A 132 -1.04 -15.38 12.94
C LEU A 132 0.48 -15.16 12.82
N SER A 133 1.06 -14.31 13.66
CA SER A 133 2.50 -14.03 13.65
C SER A 133 3.31 -15.29 13.94
N MET A 134 2.91 -16.12 14.90
CA MET A 134 3.57 -17.40 15.18
C MET A 134 3.50 -18.36 13.99
N THR A 135 2.37 -18.41 13.29
CA THR A 135 2.22 -19.30 12.12
C THR A 135 3.12 -18.85 10.97
N LEU A 136 3.10 -17.55 10.66
CA LEU A 136 3.94 -16.96 9.62
C LEU A 136 5.43 -17.06 10.00
N GLY A 137 5.78 -16.89 11.27
CA GLY A 137 7.15 -17.04 11.78
C GLY A 137 7.71 -18.44 11.55
N ARG A 138 6.91 -19.48 11.82
CA ARG A 138 7.31 -20.88 11.51
C ARG A 138 7.48 -21.14 10.01
N GLU A 139 6.64 -20.53 9.17
CA GLU A 139 6.79 -20.63 7.71
C GLU A 139 8.07 -19.91 7.23
N LEU A 140 8.37 -18.77 7.83
CA LEU A 140 9.57 -17.98 7.55
C LEU A 140 10.85 -18.73 7.93
N GLU A 141 10.90 -19.34 9.11
CA GLU A 141 12.02 -20.19 9.57
C GLU A 141 12.28 -21.39 8.64
N ARG A 142 11.22 -21.93 8.03
CA ARG A 142 11.31 -23.03 7.07
C ARG A 142 11.65 -22.57 5.64
N GLY A 143 11.80 -21.26 5.41
CA GLY A 143 12.04 -20.67 4.10
C GLY A 143 10.84 -20.73 3.14
N GLY A 144 9.63 -20.98 3.66
CA GLY A 144 8.41 -21.13 2.85
C GLY A 144 7.55 -19.86 2.75
N LEU A 145 7.81 -18.85 3.58
CA LEU A 145 7.04 -17.62 3.57
C LEU A 145 7.44 -16.73 2.39
N THR A 146 6.47 -16.38 1.55
CA THR A 146 6.63 -15.41 0.46
C THR A 146 5.76 -14.18 0.68
N TRP A 147 6.06 -13.08 0.00
CA TRP A 147 5.21 -11.88 0.05
C TRP A 147 3.76 -12.14 -0.33
N ALA A 148 3.52 -12.91 -1.40
CA ALA A 148 2.18 -13.25 -1.84
C ALA A 148 1.42 -14.06 -0.78
N ARG A 149 2.10 -14.98 -0.10
CA ARG A 149 1.54 -15.77 1.00
C ARG A 149 1.17 -14.88 2.19
N LEU A 150 2.11 -14.04 2.64
CA LEU A 150 1.90 -13.07 3.72
C LEU A 150 0.66 -12.21 3.45
N MET A 151 0.61 -11.56 2.28
CA MET A 151 -0.50 -10.67 1.92
C MET A 151 -1.83 -11.42 1.76
N GLY A 152 -1.81 -12.67 1.28
CA GLY A 152 -2.98 -13.53 1.18
C GLY A 152 -3.57 -13.89 2.55
N ASP A 153 -2.73 -14.25 3.51
CA ASP A 153 -3.17 -14.59 4.87
C ASP A 153 -3.70 -13.35 5.60
N LEU A 154 -3.02 -12.20 5.47
CA LEU A 154 -3.50 -10.92 6.01
C LEU A 154 -4.85 -10.50 5.42
N SER A 155 -5.02 -10.64 4.11
CA SER A 155 -6.29 -10.33 3.43
C SER A 155 -7.41 -11.26 3.90
N THR A 156 -7.09 -12.54 4.15
CA THR A 156 -8.05 -13.52 4.65
C THR A 156 -8.52 -13.17 6.06
N VAL A 157 -7.58 -12.79 6.95
CA VAL A 157 -7.87 -12.33 8.31
C VAL A 157 -8.74 -11.08 8.28
N HIS A 158 -8.32 -10.07 7.51
CA HIS A 158 -9.09 -8.84 7.35
C HIS A 158 -10.52 -9.11 6.85
N GLY A 159 -10.67 -10.01 5.86
CA GLY A 159 -11.97 -10.42 5.35
C GLY A 159 -12.86 -11.10 6.41
N ARG A 160 -12.28 -11.86 7.34
CA ARG A 160 -13.01 -12.42 8.49
C ARG A 160 -13.48 -11.32 9.43
N GLU A 161 -12.59 -10.40 9.82
CA GLU A 161 -12.93 -9.29 10.73
C GLU A 161 -14.07 -8.42 10.16
N VAL A 162 -14.03 -8.10 8.86
CA VAL A 162 -15.08 -7.33 8.19
C VAL A 162 -16.43 -8.07 8.24
N ARG A 163 -16.43 -9.39 8.01
CA ARG A 163 -17.66 -10.20 8.11
C ARG A 163 -18.21 -10.25 9.52
N GLU A 164 -17.35 -10.40 10.53
CA GLU A 164 -17.76 -10.41 11.94
C GLU A 164 -18.34 -9.07 12.37
N ARG A 165 -17.70 -7.95 12.03
CA ARG A 165 -18.21 -6.59 12.32
C ARG A 165 -19.59 -6.36 11.68
N ARG A 166 -19.79 -6.83 10.44
CA ARG A 166 -21.11 -6.75 9.77
C ARG A 166 -22.16 -7.59 10.49
N ARG A 167 -21.80 -8.79 10.96
CA ARG A 167 -22.71 -9.66 11.70
C ARG A 167 -23.13 -9.06 13.05
N LEU A 168 -22.19 -8.45 13.77
CA LEU A 168 -22.48 -7.80 15.05
C LEU A 168 -23.42 -6.60 14.87
N ARG A 169 -23.15 -5.74 13.89
CA ARG A 169 -24.05 -4.61 13.56
C ARG A 169 -25.46 -5.06 13.15
N ALA A 170 -25.58 -6.15 12.41
CA ALA A 170 -26.90 -6.68 12.03
C ALA A 170 -27.69 -7.16 13.26
N LYS A 171 -27.04 -7.79 14.24
CA LYS A 171 -27.68 -8.21 15.49
C LYS A 171 -28.12 -7.02 16.36
N GLU A 172 -27.30 -5.98 16.46
CA GLU A 172 -27.65 -4.75 17.21
C GLU A 172 -28.91 -4.08 16.63
N VAL A 173 -29.04 -4.04 15.30
CA VAL A 173 -30.23 -3.48 14.63
C VAL A 173 -31.49 -4.34 14.88
N ASP A 174 -31.34 -5.67 14.88
CA ASP A 174 -32.46 -6.59 15.15
C ASP A 174 -32.94 -6.47 16.62
N ASP A 175 -32.02 -6.28 17.57
CA ASP A 175 -32.34 -6.12 19.00
C ASP A 175 -32.98 -4.74 19.29
N GLU A 176 -32.58 -3.67 18.59
CA GLU A 176 -33.19 -2.33 18.70
C GLU A 176 -34.55 -2.22 18.01
N SER A 177 -34.81 -3.02 16.98
CA SER A 177 -36.10 -3.03 16.25
C SER A 177 -37.16 -3.92 16.89
N GLY A 178 -36.76 -4.75 17.87
CA GLY A 178 -37.61 -5.69 18.60
C GLY A 178 -38.03 -5.25 20.01
N SER A 179 -37.64 -4.05 20.45
CA SER A 179 -38.06 -3.42 21.71
C SER A 179 -39.07 -2.29 21.47
#